data_AF-A0A813NGB7-F1
#
_entry.id   AF-A0A813NGB7-F1
#
_cell.length_a   1.000
_cell.length_b   1.000
_cell.length_c   1.000
_cell.angle_alpha   90.00
_cell.angle_beta   90.00
_cell.angle_gamma   90.00
#
_symmetry.space_group_name_H-M   'P 1'
#
loop_
_entity.id
_entity.type
_entity.pdbx_description
1 polymer ?
#
loop_
_entity_poly.entity_id
_entity_poly.type
_entity_poly.pdbx_seq_one_letter_code
_entity_poly.pdbx_strand_id
1 'polypeptide(L)'
;MVTGGPVVMVWAWIFVAILTLCVTLSMAEICSSYPTSGGLYYWSGILVPKKYKPLASWFTGWFNLIGQFAVTAAIDFGLALLVASVISVGLNLQWSPRPFHIVLINLGIVITHGLCNSMGPRLLSWLTNVSVWWQLLAPIIVSLALLIGMKPGHQTASFVFTKFENYTNWSNTGYVVLIGLLQAQYCLSGYDAAAHMTEETKKADVAGSWGMIGAVVVSAVSGWLFLVAFFFGIHDYEATVNSVTGFPMTQILLDNFSKELTIFFMCLILVACWFCGLASVTANSRMIYAFSRDHAMVSYILIDI
;
A
#
# COMPACT_ATOMS: atom_id res chain seq x y z
N MET A 1 -11.75 8.68 -5.93
CA MET A 1 -12.56 9.91 -6.02
C MET A 1 -13.47 9.87 -7.25
N VAL A 2 -12.91 9.75 -8.45
CA VAL A 2 -13.62 9.66 -9.75
C VAL A 2 -14.68 8.52 -9.82
N THR A 3 -14.43 7.42 -9.09
CA THR A 3 -15.24 6.18 -9.09
C THR A 3 -15.97 6.03 -7.74
N GLY A 4 -17.10 6.73 -7.56
CA GLY A 4 -17.98 6.61 -6.39
C GLY A 4 -17.89 7.73 -5.35
N GLY A 5 -16.92 8.64 -5.46
CA GLY A 5 -16.82 9.79 -4.56
C GLY A 5 -16.40 9.46 -3.11
N PRO A 6 -16.54 10.44 -2.21
CA PRO A 6 -16.21 10.31 -0.78
C PRO A 6 -16.96 9.15 -0.10
N VAL A 7 -18.27 9.00 -0.36
CA VAL A 7 -19.09 7.96 0.28
C VAL A 7 -18.55 6.56 0.01
N VAL A 8 -18.24 6.26 -1.25
CA VAL A 8 -17.72 4.94 -1.61
C VAL A 8 -16.37 4.74 -0.97
N MET A 9 -15.46 5.71 -1.02
CA MET A 9 -14.11 5.52 -0.45
C MET A 9 -14.13 5.32 1.07
N VAL A 10 -14.95 6.06 1.81
CA VAL A 10 -15.05 5.95 3.28
C VAL A 10 -15.65 4.60 3.70
N TRP A 11 -16.75 4.19 3.08
CA TRP A 11 -17.44 2.94 3.44
C TRP A 11 -16.78 1.70 2.82
N ALA A 12 -16.22 1.82 1.62
CA ALA A 12 -15.38 0.79 1.00
C ALA A 12 -14.24 0.39 1.92
N TRP A 13 -13.58 1.37 2.54
CA TRP A 13 -12.46 1.10 3.42
C TRP A 13 -12.86 0.20 4.60
N ILE A 14 -13.98 0.49 5.27
CA ILE A 14 -14.49 -0.32 6.38
C ILE A 14 -14.90 -1.71 5.88
N PHE A 15 -15.66 -1.76 4.79
CA PHE A 15 -16.17 -3.01 4.23
C PHE A 15 -15.02 -3.95 3.82
N VAL A 16 -14.03 -3.43 3.08
CA VAL A 16 -12.86 -4.18 2.65
C VAL A 16 -11.99 -4.56 3.85
N ALA A 17 -11.82 -3.69 4.85
CA ALA A 17 -11.06 -4.03 6.06
C ALA A 17 -11.65 -5.25 6.79
N ILE A 18 -12.98 -5.35 6.88
CA ILE A 18 -13.65 -6.51 7.50
C ILE A 18 -13.37 -7.78 6.68
N LEU A 19 -13.52 -7.72 5.36
CA LEU A 19 -13.27 -8.88 4.48
C LEU A 19 -11.80 -9.31 4.54
N THR A 20 -10.88 -8.35 4.48
CA THR A 20 -9.45 -8.59 4.61
C THR A 20 -9.13 -9.22 5.96
N LEU A 21 -9.72 -8.74 7.06
CA LEU A 21 -9.52 -9.31 8.38
C LEU A 21 -9.97 -10.78 8.44
N CYS A 22 -11.08 -11.16 7.81
CA CYS A 22 -11.50 -12.56 7.72
C CYS A 22 -10.45 -13.44 7.03
N VAL A 23 -9.88 -12.96 5.93
CA VAL A 23 -8.80 -13.66 5.20
C VAL A 23 -7.54 -13.74 6.06
N THR A 24 -7.16 -12.63 6.68
CA THR A 24 -5.97 -12.54 7.54
C THR A 24 -6.08 -13.43 8.77
N LEU A 25 -7.25 -13.54 9.40
CA LEU A 25 -7.47 -14.45 10.53
C LEU A 25 -7.27 -15.92 10.10
N SER A 26 -7.81 -16.29 8.93
CA SER A 26 -7.64 -17.64 8.38
C SER A 26 -6.16 -17.94 8.09
N MET A 27 -5.43 -16.97 7.54
CA MET A 27 -4.00 -17.12 7.28
C MET A 27 -3.16 -17.13 8.56
N ALA A 28 -3.52 -16.33 9.57
CA ALA A 28 -2.84 -16.27 10.84
C ALA A 28 -2.96 -17.60 11.60
N GLU A 29 -4.11 -18.28 11.55
CA GLU A 29 -4.27 -19.62 12.13
C GLU A 29 -3.30 -20.64 11.51
N ILE A 30 -3.16 -20.60 10.19
CA ILE A 30 -2.22 -21.47 9.45
C ILE A 30 -0.78 -21.08 9.78
N CYS A 31 -0.45 -19.79 9.81
CA CYS A 31 0.88 -19.30 10.16
C CYS A 31 1.29 -19.71 11.59
N SER A 32 0.36 -19.72 12.53
CA SER A 32 0.60 -20.17 13.90
C SER A 32 0.94 -21.66 13.98
N SER A 33 0.33 -22.47 13.10
CA SER A 33 0.56 -23.92 13.06
C SER A 33 1.81 -24.27 12.26
N TYR A 34 2.11 -23.51 11.21
CA TYR A 34 3.19 -23.77 10.25
C TYR A 34 3.95 -22.48 9.91
N PRO A 35 4.75 -21.92 10.85
CA PRO A 35 5.54 -20.72 10.60
C PRO A 35 6.74 -21.05 9.71
N THR A 36 6.59 -20.86 8.41
CA THR A 36 7.68 -21.10 7.43
C THR A 36 7.75 -19.93 6.45
N SER A 37 8.97 -19.58 6.01
CA SER A 37 9.16 -18.50 5.02
C SER A 37 8.55 -18.84 3.65
N GLY A 38 8.27 -20.12 3.39
CA GLY A 38 7.53 -20.57 2.21
C GLY A 38 6.08 -20.11 2.21
N GLY A 39 5.55 -19.67 3.35
CA GLY A 39 4.27 -18.99 3.49
C GLY A 39 3.14 -19.65 2.69
N LEU A 40 2.49 -18.86 1.84
CA LEU A 40 1.30 -19.23 1.07
C LEU A 40 1.48 -20.46 0.15
N TYR A 41 2.61 -20.60 -0.55
CA TYR A 41 2.77 -21.74 -1.48
C TYR A 41 3.02 -23.04 -0.70
N TYR A 42 3.68 -22.97 0.45
CA TYR A 42 3.83 -24.12 1.34
C TYR A 42 2.49 -24.51 1.98
N TRP A 43 1.75 -23.52 2.50
CA TRP A 43 0.45 -23.71 3.13
C TRP A 43 -0.59 -24.32 2.19
N SER A 44 -0.67 -23.83 0.95
CA SER A 44 -1.57 -24.41 -0.06
C SER A 44 -1.28 -25.88 -0.31
N GLY A 45 0.00 -26.27 -0.36
CA GLY A 45 0.43 -27.65 -0.62
C GLY A 45 0.18 -28.64 0.53
N ILE A 46 0.17 -28.19 1.79
CA ILE A 46 -0.12 -29.05 2.94
C ILE A 46 -1.63 -29.24 3.16
N LEU A 47 -2.45 -28.30 2.70
CA LEU A 47 -3.91 -28.31 2.89
C LEU A 47 -4.65 -29.12 1.81
N VAL A 48 -4.06 -29.30 0.62
CA VAL A 48 -4.66 -30.13 -0.43
C VAL A 48 -4.23 -31.61 -0.34
N PRO A 49 -5.05 -32.54 -0.88
CA PRO A 49 -4.64 -33.95 -1.01
C PRO A 49 -3.30 -34.09 -1.74
N LYS A 50 -2.50 -35.09 -1.35
CA LYS A 50 -1.13 -35.33 -1.87
C LYS A 50 -1.03 -35.31 -3.41
N LYS A 51 -2.09 -35.75 -4.11
CA LYS A 51 -2.18 -35.75 -5.58
C LYS A 51 -2.11 -34.34 -6.20
N TYR A 52 -2.66 -33.32 -5.53
CA TYR A 52 -2.76 -31.95 -6.04
C TYR A 52 -1.74 -30.99 -5.42
N LYS A 53 -0.96 -31.46 -4.44
CA LYS A 53 0.05 -30.66 -3.73
C LYS A 53 0.98 -29.87 -4.65
N PRO A 54 1.61 -30.48 -5.68
CA PRO A 54 2.52 -29.72 -6.56
C PRO A 54 1.81 -28.62 -7.34
N LEU A 55 0.61 -28.90 -7.86
CA LEU A 55 -0.17 -27.93 -8.63
C LEU A 55 -0.66 -26.76 -7.77
N ALA A 56 -1.21 -27.04 -6.58
CA ALA A 56 -1.71 -26.00 -5.68
C ALA A 56 -0.59 -25.06 -5.21
N SER A 57 0.55 -25.62 -4.81
CA SER A 57 1.74 -24.84 -4.43
C SER A 57 2.28 -24.03 -5.60
N TRP A 58 2.34 -24.61 -6.80
CA TRP A 58 2.84 -23.92 -7.99
C TRP A 58 2.01 -22.68 -8.34
N PHE A 59 0.69 -22.84 -8.50
CA PHE A 59 -0.18 -21.72 -8.83
C PHE A 59 -0.16 -20.65 -7.74
N THR A 60 -0.27 -21.05 -6.47
CA THR A 60 -0.26 -20.10 -5.34
C THR A 60 1.04 -19.31 -5.30
N GLY A 61 2.19 -19.97 -5.50
CA GLY A 61 3.50 -19.33 -5.52
C GLY A 61 3.65 -18.33 -6.67
N TRP A 62 3.26 -18.70 -7.89
CA TRP A 62 3.35 -17.81 -9.05
C TRP A 62 2.39 -16.61 -8.97
N PHE A 63 1.15 -16.83 -8.55
CA PHE A 63 0.19 -15.73 -8.38
C PHE A 63 0.66 -14.76 -7.30
N ASN A 64 1.22 -15.27 -6.18
CA ASN A 64 1.82 -14.42 -5.17
C ASN A 64 3.02 -13.65 -5.74
N LEU A 65 3.96 -14.34 -6.39
CA LEU A 65 5.17 -13.71 -6.92
C LEU A 65 4.88 -12.60 -7.92
N ILE A 66 3.99 -12.85 -8.88
CA ILE A 66 3.56 -11.84 -9.87
C ILE A 66 2.83 -10.68 -9.17
N GLY A 67 1.96 -10.99 -8.22
CA GLY A 67 1.24 -10.00 -7.42
C GLY A 67 2.19 -9.08 -6.65
N GLN A 68 3.19 -9.66 -6.00
CA GLN A 68 4.24 -8.94 -5.26
C GLN A 68 5.04 -8.00 -6.18
N PHE A 69 5.46 -8.45 -7.37
CA PHE A 69 6.11 -7.57 -8.35
C PHE A 69 5.20 -6.42 -8.81
N ALA A 70 3.94 -6.71 -9.10
CA ALA A 70 2.97 -5.72 -9.54
C ALA A 70 2.70 -4.67 -8.43
N VAL A 71 2.59 -5.11 -7.18
CA VAL A 71 2.39 -4.23 -6.02
C VAL A 71 3.60 -3.33 -5.82
N THR A 72 4.83 -3.86 -5.84
CA THR A 72 6.05 -3.04 -5.72
C THR A 72 6.14 -2.00 -6.84
N ALA A 73 5.89 -2.41 -8.08
CA ALA A 73 5.91 -1.49 -9.23
C ALA A 73 4.87 -0.37 -9.07
N ALA A 74 3.67 -0.70 -8.57
CA ALA A 74 2.62 0.29 -8.33
C ALA A 74 2.97 1.25 -7.19
N ILE A 75 3.59 0.77 -6.10
CA ILE A 75 4.04 1.60 -4.97
C ILE A 75 5.10 2.61 -5.45
N ASP A 76 6.14 2.12 -6.13
CA ASP A 76 7.27 2.96 -6.55
C ASP A 76 6.83 3.97 -7.61
N PHE A 77 5.92 3.59 -8.52
CA PHE A 77 5.30 4.52 -9.46
C PHE A 77 4.45 5.58 -8.76
N GLY A 78 3.63 5.19 -7.78
CA GLY A 78 2.85 6.13 -6.96
C GLY A 78 3.74 7.11 -6.20
N LEU A 79 4.86 6.64 -5.65
CA LEU A 79 5.87 7.48 -5.01
C LEU A 79 6.53 8.44 -6.01
N ALA A 80 6.82 7.99 -7.23
CA ALA A 80 7.37 8.86 -8.26
C ALA A 80 6.41 10.00 -8.64
N LEU A 81 5.11 9.72 -8.73
CA LEU A 81 4.08 10.74 -8.92
C LEU A 81 4.01 11.72 -7.75
N LEU A 82 4.12 11.22 -6.53
CA LEU A 82 4.13 12.04 -5.32
C LEU A 82 5.34 12.99 -5.29
N VAL A 83 6.54 12.46 -5.56
CA VAL A 83 7.79 13.24 -5.67
C VAL A 83 7.65 14.32 -6.74
N ALA A 84 7.15 13.97 -7.91
CA ALA A 84 6.89 14.91 -8.99
C ALA A 84 5.92 16.03 -8.57
N SER A 85 4.86 15.67 -7.84
CA SER A 85 3.91 16.65 -7.30
C SER A 85 4.60 17.64 -6.34
N VAL A 86 5.44 17.14 -5.43
CA VAL A 86 6.22 17.99 -4.49
C VAL A 86 7.17 18.92 -5.22
N ILE A 87 7.89 18.43 -6.25
CA ILE A 87 8.79 19.26 -7.07
C ILE A 87 7.99 20.36 -7.79
N SER A 88 6.83 20.03 -8.36
CA SER A 88 5.97 21.00 -9.03
C SER A 88 5.52 22.11 -8.08
N VAL A 89 5.08 21.75 -6.87
CA VAL A 89 4.73 22.73 -5.82
C VAL A 89 5.93 23.59 -5.44
N GLY A 90 7.09 22.97 -5.20
CA GLY A 90 8.35 23.67 -4.90
C GLY A 90 8.73 24.71 -5.94
N LEU A 91 8.48 24.42 -7.22
CA LEU A 91 8.73 25.31 -8.36
C LEU A 91 7.54 26.21 -8.72
N ASN A 92 6.61 26.48 -7.79
CA ASN A 92 5.45 27.36 -7.98
C ASN A 92 4.54 26.92 -9.16
N LEU A 93 4.38 25.61 -9.34
CA LEU A 93 3.55 24.99 -10.40
C LEU A 93 3.97 25.37 -11.84
N GLN A 94 5.18 25.94 -12.01
CA GLN A 94 5.71 26.30 -13.34
C GLN A 94 6.24 25.08 -14.10
N TRP A 95 6.47 23.97 -13.39
CA TRP A 95 6.93 22.71 -13.96
C TRP A 95 5.81 21.68 -13.90
N SER A 96 5.50 21.11 -15.06
CA SER A 96 4.58 19.97 -15.19
C SER A 96 5.36 18.69 -15.44
N PRO A 97 5.11 17.61 -14.66
CA PRO A 97 5.80 16.35 -14.84
C PRO A 97 5.42 15.68 -16.16
N ARG A 98 6.41 15.59 -17.06
CA ARG A 98 6.29 14.79 -18.29
C ARG A 98 6.46 13.30 -17.95
N PRO A 99 5.87 12.38 -18.75
CA PRO A 99 5.99 10.94 -18.51
C PRO A 99 7.45 10.46 -18.34
N PHE A 100 8.37 10.99 -19.15
CA PHE A 100 9.79 10.67 -19.06
C PHE A 100 10.42 11.04 -17.70
N HIS A 101 10.04 12.20 -17.11
CA HIS A 101 10.53 12.60 -15.79
C HIS A 101 10.06 11.64 -14.70
N ILE A 102 8.80 11.19 -14.77
CA ILE A 102 8.22 10.23 -13.81
C ILE A 102 8.98 8.91 -13.87
N VAL A 103 9.30 8.42 -15.08
CA VAL A 103 10.08 7.19 -15.26
C VAL A 103 11.50 7.32 -14.67
N LEU A 104 12.17 8.47 -14.86
CA LEU A 104 13.49 8.70 -14.27
C LEU A 104 13.46 8.75 -12.75
N ILE A 105 12.45 9.42 -12.17
CA ILE A 105 12.27 9.47 -10.71
C ILE A 105 12.00 8.06 -10.18
N ASN A 106 11.12 7.30 -10.84
CA ASN A 106 10.83 5.91 -10.50
C ASN A 106 12.08 5.03 -10.54
N LEU A 107 12.91 5.16 -11.58
CA LEU A 107 14.18 4.44 -11.68
C LEU A 107 15.11 4.78 -10.51
N GLY A 108 15.20 6.06 -10.14
CA GLY A 108 15.97 6.49 -8.96
C GLY A 108 15.47 5.85 -7.67
N ILE A 109 14.16 5.83 -7.45
CA ILE A 109 13.51 5.20 -6.29
C ILE A 109 13.86 3.71 -6.22
N VAL A 110 13.65 2.96 -7.31
CA VAL A 110 13.94 1.52 -7.38
C VAL A 110 15.41 1.24 -7.10
N ILE A 111 16.33 2.05 -7.62
CA ILE A 111 17.77 1.93 -7.33
C ILE A 111 18.02 2.13 -5.83
N THR A 112 17.41 3.14 -5.19
CA THR A 112 17.57 3.33 -3.74
C THR A 112 17.04 2.15 -2.93
N HIS A 113 15.88 1.60 -3.29
CA HIS A 113 15.33 0.41 -2.63
C HIS A 113 16.25 -0.82 -2.79
N GLY A 114 16.78 -1.03 -4.00
CA GLY A 114 17.73 -2.11 -4.31
C GLY A 114 19.05 -1.98 -3.56
N LEU A 115 19.61 -0.77 -3.49
CA LEU A 115 20.83 -0.50 -2.72
C LEU A 115 20.62 -0.77 -1.24
N CYS A 116 19.57 -0.23 -0.63
CA CYS A 116 19.27 -0.45 0.79
C CYS A 116 19.00 -1.93 1.11
N ASN A 117 18.34 -2.67 0.21
CA ASN A 117 18.12 -4.11 0.37
C ASN A 117 19.37 -4.97 0.16
N SER A 118 20.37 -4.46 -0.57
CA SER A 118 21.65 -5.14 -0.78
C SER A 118 22.64 -4.92 0.38
N MET A 119 22.34 -3.98 1.28
CA MET A 119 23.14 -3.73 2.48
C MET A 119 22.86 -4.80 3.55
N GLY A 120 23.76 -4.91 4.53
CA GLY A 120 23.70 -5.99 5.52
C GLY A 120 22.42 -6.00 6.38
N PRO A 121 22.05 -7.16 6.96
CA PRO A 121 20.80 -7.36 7.71
C PRO A 121 20.58 -6.37 8.88
N ARG A 122 21.66 -5.86 9.49
CA ARG A 122 21.58 -4.90 10.59
C ARG A 122 20.94 -3.57 10.18
N LEU A 123 21.32 -3.05 9.00
CA LEU A 123 20.75 -1.80 8.50
C LEU A 123 19.27 -2.00 8.16
N LEU A 124 18.94 -3.11 7.51
CA LEU A 124 17.57 -3.41 7.12
C LEU A 124 16.66 -3.58 8.33
N SER A 125 17.12 -4.26 9.38
CA SER A 125 16.39 -4.37 10.65
C SER A 125 16.15 -3.01 11.29
N TRP A 126 17.16 -2.12 11.29
CA TRP A 126 17.01 -0.76 11.79
C TRP A 126 16.00 0.06 10.96
N LEU A 127 16.12 0.04 9.63
CA LEU A 127 15.19 0.72 8.72
C LEU A 127 13.77 0.22 8.90
N THR A 128 13.58 -1.08 9.04
CA THR A 128 12.27 -1.69 9.27
C THR A 128 11.66 -1.23 10.60
N ASN A 129 12.45 -1.19 11.68
CA ASN A 129 11.96 -0.68 12.97
C ASN A 129 11.54 0.80 12.91
N VAL A 130 12.33 1.65 12.25
CA VAL A 130 11.98 3.06 12.03
C VAL A 130 10.73 3.18 11.16
N SER A 131 10.62 2.35 10.12
CA SER A 131 9.52 2.38 9.16
C SER A 131 8.15 2.18 9.81
N VAL A 132 8.04 1.30 10.81
CA VAL A 132 6.78 1.00 11.49
C VAL A 132 6.26 2.25 12.20
N TRP A 133 7.12 2.91 12.98
CA TRP A 133 6.73 4.12 13.69
C TRP A 133 6.46 5.28 12.73
N TRP A 134 7.26 5.41 11.67
CA TRP A 134 7.07 6.48 10.68
C TRP A 134 5.74 6.34 9.95
N GLN A 135 5.38 5.12 9.54
CA GLN A 135 4.10 4.83 8.86
C GLN A 135 2.89 5.05 9.75
N LEU A 136 3.02 5.00 11.08
CA LEU A 136 1.95 5.35 12.00
C LEU A 136 1.90 6.85 12.29
N LEU A 137 3.05 7.45 12.59
CA LEU A 137 3.12 8.84 13.04
C LEU A 137 2.88 9.83 11.90
N ALA A 138 3.45 9.61 10.71
CA ALA A 138 3.31 10.57 9.60
C ALA A 138 1.84 10.78 9.18
N PRO A 139 1.03 9.73 8.92
CA PRO A 139 -0.39 9.91 8.61
C PRO A 139 -1.17 10.56 9.75
N ILE A 140 -0.89 10.20 11.02
CA ILE A 140 -1.55 10.81 12.18
C ILE A 140 -1.24 12.30 12.27
N ILE A 141 0.03 12.68 12.14
CA ILE A 141 0.48 14.08 12.18
C ILE A 141 -0.21 14.89 11.08
N VAL A 142 -0.21 14.38 9.84
CA VAL A 142 -0.84 15.09 8.72
C VAL A 142 -2.36 15.19 8.91
N SER A 143 -3.01 14.12 9.39
CA SER A 143 -4.46 14.12 9.63
C SER A 143 -4.85 15.12 10.72
N LEU A 144 -4.12 15.13 11.84
CA LEU A 144 -4.37 16.07 12.94
C LEU A 144 -4.07 17.51 12.50
N ALA A 145 -2.98 17.73 11.77
CA ALA A 145 -2.65 19.04 11.23
C ALA A 145 -3.79 19.54 10.35
N LEU A 146 -4.32 18.71 9.44
CA LEU A 146 -5.46 19.05 8.60
C LEU A 146 -6.68 19.40 9.45
N LEU A 147 -7.10 18.52 10.36
CA LEU A 147 -8.28 18.75 11.20
C LEU A 147 -8.19 20.02 12.07
N ILE A 148 -7.00 20.38 12.55
CA ILE A 148 -6.78 21.56 13.41
C ILE A 148 -6.58 22.84 12.58
N GLY A 149 -5.86 22.73 11.47
CA GLY A 149 -5.41 23.85 10.64
C GLY A 149 -6.27 24.13 9.42
N MET A 150 -7.42 23.45 9.28
CA MET A 150 -8.34 23.64 8.18
C MET A 150 -8.84 25.08 8.09
N LYS A 151 -8.77 25.65 6.89
CA LYS A 151 -9.33 26.99 6.62
C LYS A 151 -10.86 26.96 6.65
N PRO A 152 -11.51 28.11 6.90
CA PRO A 152 -12.95 28.24 6.70
C PRO A 152 -13.35 27.86 5.27
N GLY A 153 -14.38 27.03 5.11
CA GLY A 153 -14.78 26.47 3.82
C GLY A 153 -14.63 24.96 3.69
N HIS A 154 -14.35 24.27 4.80
CA HIS A 154 -14.30 22.81 4.83
C HIS A 154 -15.63 22.14 4.50
N GLN A 155 -15.57 20.88 4.05
CA GLN A 155 -16.76 20.11 3.74
C GLN A 155 -17.57 19.75 4.99
N THR A 156 -18.86 19.51 4.77
CA THR A 156 -19.79 19.06 5.81
C THR A 156 -19.71 17.55 6.00
N ALA A 157 -20.13 17.04 7.17
CA ALA A 157 -20.22 15.60 7.40
C ALA A 157 -21.15 14.91 6.38
N SER A 158 -22.22 15.60 5.94
CA SER A 158 -23.11 15.10 4.89
C SER A 158 -22.33 14.83 3.60
N PHE A 159 -21.45 15.76 3.18
CA PHE A 159 -20.61 15.55 2.02
C PHE A 159 -19.71 14.32 2.18
N VAL A 160 -18.96 14.24 3.28
CA VAL A 160 -17.98 13.16 3.50
C VAL A 160 -18.64 11.77 3.52
N PHE A 161 -19.79 11.63 4.18
CA PHE A 161 -20.41 10.32 4.43
C PHE A 161 -21.52 9.94 3.46
N THR A 162 -22.01 10.85 2.61
CA THR A 162 -23.16 10.58 1.73
C THR A 162 -22.95 10.97 0.26
N LYS A 163 -21.98 11.83 -0.05
CA LYS A 163 -21.78 12.30 -1.42
C LYS A 163 -21.25 11.18 -2.32
N PHE A 164 -22.07 10.78 -3.28
CA PHE A 164 -21.70 9.90 -4.38
C PHE A 164 -21.36 10.72 -5.62
N GLU A 165 -20.29 10.31 -6.31
CA GLU A 165 -19.84 10.93 -7.55
C GLU A 165 -19.44 9.87 -8.57
N ASN A 166 -19.80 10.06 -9.83
CA ASN A 166 -19.50 9.09 -10.89
C ASN A 166 -19.04 9.78 -12.16
N TYR A 167 -17.73 9.73 -12.40
CA TYR A 167 -17.08 10.28 -13.59
C TYR A 167 -16.66 9.17 -14.57
N THR A 168 -17.16 7.95 -14.40
CA THR A 168 -16.63 6.76 -15.09
C THR A 168 -17.36 6.41 -16.39
N ASN A 169 -18.31 7.25 -16.83
CA ASN A 169 -19.23 7.00 -17.95
C ASN A 169 -20.07 5.71 -17.87
N TRP A 170 -19.87 4.87 -16.84
CA TRP A 170 -20.68 3.70 -16.58
C TRP A 170 -22.01 4.09 -15.94
N SER A 171 -23.10 3.56 -16.50
CA SER A 171 -24.46 3.80 -16.00
C SER A 171 -24.81 2.97 -14.75
N ASN A 172 -24.14 1.82 -14.55
CA ASN A 172 -24.42 0.94 -13.42
C ASN A 172 -23.68 1.39 -12.16
N THR A 173 -24.41 1.97 -11.21
CA THR A 173 -23.88 2.42 -9.92
C THR A 173 -23.20 1.30 -9.12
N GLY A 174 -23.75 0.08 -9.13
CA GLY A 174 -23.16 -1.06 -8.42
C GLY A 174 -21.78 -1.42 -8.98
N TYR A 175 -21.61 -1.38 -10.30
CA TYR A 175 -20.32 -1.61 -10.94
C TYR A 175 -19.30 -0.52 -10.57
N VAL A 176 -19.71 0.76 -10.52
CA VAL A 176 -18.85 1.86 -10.09
C VAL A 176 -18.40 1.71 -8.64
N VAL A 177 -19.30 1.24 -7.76
CA VAL A 177 -18.96 0.92 -6.36
C VAL A 177 -17.91 -0.19 -6.32
N LEU A 178 -18.08 -1.26 -7.09
CA LEU A 178 -17.11 -2.36 -7.15
C LEU A 178 -15.71 -1.88 -7.61
N ILE A 179 -15.65 -0.95 -8.57
CA ILE A 179 -14.38 -0.33 -8.98
C ILE A 179 -13.80 0.50 -7.82
N GLY A 180 -14.62 1.25 -7.10
CA GLY A 180 -14.19 2.04 -5.94
C GLY A 180 -13.59 1.18 -4.81
N LEU A 181 -14.07 -0.06 -4.62
CA LEU A 181 -13.53 -1.00 -3.63
C LEU A 181 -12.07 -1.39 -3.91
N LEU A 182 -11.63 -1.35 -5.18
CA LEU A 182 -10.27 -1.77 -5.57
C LEU A 182 -9.19 -0.93 -4.88
N GLN A 183 -9.45 0.36 -4.65
CA GLN A 183 -8.48 1.22 -3.97
C GLN A 183 -8.26 0.78 -2.51
N ALA A 184 -9.34 0.51 -1.77
CA ALA A 184 -9.24 0.02 -0.40
C ALA A 184 -8.55 -1.35 -0.35
N GLN A 185 -8.87 -2.24 -1.30
CA GLN A 185 -8.25 -3.56 -1.41
C GLN A 185 -6.75 -3.47 -1.66
N TYR A 186 -6.33 -2.58 -2.55
CA TYR A 186 -4.91 -2.35 -2.82
C TYR A 186 -4.18 -1.86 -1.56
N CYS A 187 -4.75 -0.89 -0.84
CA CYS A 187 -4.11 -0.31 0.35
C CYS A 187 -4.04 -1.25 1.56
N LEU A 188 -4.97 -2.20 1.69
CA LEU A 188 -5.02 -3.16 2.81
C LEU A 188 -4.37 -4.52 2.44
N SER A 189 -3.56 -4.57 1.38
CA SER A 189 -2.81 -5.75 0.97
C SER A 189 -1.44 -5.85 1.66
N GLY A 190 -0.72 -6.97 1.46
CA GLY A 190 0.66 -7.15 1.95
C GLY A 190 0.81 -7.63 3.40
N TYR A 191 -0.29 -7.96 4.08
CA TYR A 191 -0.25 -8.54 5.43
C TYR A 191 0.42 -9.93 5.48
N ASP A 192 0.53 -10.62 4.35
CA ASP A 192 1.28 -11.88 4.20
C ASP A 192 2.81 -11.69 4.23
N ALA A 193 3.30 -10.45 4.11
CA ALA A 193 4.74 -10.14 4.23
C ALA A 193 5.35 -10.65 5.56
N ALA A 194 4.56 -10.66 6.64
CA ALA A 194 4.99 -11.21 7.92
C ALA A 194 5.34 -12.71 7.83
N ALA A 195 4.67 -13.46 6.97
CA ALA A 195 4.94 -14.88 6.75
C ALA A 195 6.32 -15.10 6.09
N HIS A 196 6.69 -14.25 5.14
CA HIS A 196 7.95 -14.34 4.41
C HIS A 196 9.20 -14.04 5.24
N MET A 197 9.04 -13.45 6.43
CA MET A 197 10.11 -13.14 7.38
C MET A 197 10.11 -14.06 8.61
N THR A 198 9.31 -15.13 8.61
CA THR A 198 9.15 -16.00 9.78
C THR A 198 10.44 -16.73 10.17
N GLU A 199 11.29 -17.17 9.22
CA GLU A 199 12.58 -17.82 9.53
C GLU A 199 13.56 -16.89 10.26
N GLU A 200 13.43 -15.57 10.10
CA GLU A 200 14.27 -14.56 10.76
C GLU A 200 13.63 -14.00 12.05
N THR A 201 12.41 -14.44 12.39
CA THR A 201 11.61 -13.89 13.48
C THR A 201 11.68 -14.77 14.73
N LYS A 202 11.91 -14.15 15.89
CA LYS A 202 11.83 -14.84 17.19
C LYS A 202 10.38 -15.13 17.54
N LYS A 203 10.07 -16.40 17.88
CA LYS A 203 8.70 -16.87 18.17
C LYS A 203 7.74 -16.63 17.00
N ALA A 204 8.14 -17.07 15.80
CA ALA A 204 7.45 -16.80 14.55
C ALA A 204 5.99 -17.32 14.49
N ASP A 205 5.67 -18.38 15.23
CA ASP A 205 4.32 -18.92 15.42
C ASP A 205 3.36 -17.87 16.00
N VAL A 206 3.78 -17.17 17.06
CA VAL A 206 2.94 -16.15 17.71
C VAL A 206 3.14 -14.78 17.06
N ALA A 207 4.40 -14.38 16.84
CA ALA A 207 4.74 -13.05 16.36
C ALA A 207 4.31 -12.83 14.90
N GLY A 208 4.42 -13.85 14.04
CA GLY A 208 3.96 -13.77 12.66
C GLY A 208 2.44 -13.57 12.62
N SER A 209 1.70 -14.46 13.27
CA SER A 209 0.23 -14.45 13.30
C SER A 209 -0.35 -13.15 13.86
N TRP A 210 0.14 -12.69 15.02
CA TRP A 210 -0.29 -11.41 15.59
C TRP A 210 0.20 -10.21 14.78
N GLY A 211 1.35 -10.32 14.12
CA GLY A 211 1.85 -9.31 13.19
C GLY A 211 0.91 -9.10 12.01
N MET A 212 0.41 -10.18 11.41
CA MET A 212 -0.55 -10.13 10.30
C MET A 212 -1.86 -9.45 10.73
N ILE A 213 -2.46 -9.89 11.84
CA ILE A 213 -3.71 -9.34 12.37
C ILE A 213 -3.52 -7.87 12.77
N GLY A 214 -2.44 -7.57 13.50
CA GLY A 214 -2.12 -6.22 13.95
C GLY A 214 -1.91 -5.26 12.79
N ALA A 215 -1.21 -5.69 11.73
CA ALA A 215 -1.01 -4.88 10.54
C ALA A 215 -2.34 -4.47 9.89
N VAL A 216 -3.30 -5.40 9.75
CA VAL A 216 -4.62 -5.08 9.16
C VAL A 216 -5.45 -4.20 10.08
N VAL A 217 -5.55 -4.52 11.38
CA VAL A 217 -6.39 -3.75 12.32
C VAL A 217 -5.88 -2.31 12.47
N VAL A 218 -4.57 -2.14 12.65
CA VAL A 218 -3.97 -0.82 12.81
C VAL A 218 -4.07 -0.01 11.52
N SER A 219 -3.86 -0.63 10.35
CA SER A 219 -4.00 0.04 9.05
C SER A 219 -5.45 0.40 8.74
N ALA A 220 -6.41 -0.47 9.11
CA ALA A 220 -7.83 -0.22 8.94
C ALA A 220 -8.27 1.03 9.71
N VAL A 221 -7.89 1.16 10.98
CA VAL A 221 -8.24 2.32 11.82
C VAL A 221 -7.49 3.58 11.37
N SER A 222 -6.17 3.50 11.26
CA SER A 222 -5.35 4.68 10.93
C SER A 222 -5.63 5.21 9.53
N GLY A 223 -5.77 4.34 8.53
CA GLY A 223 -6.10 4.72 7.16
C GLY A 223 -7.51 5.27 7.01
N TRP A 224 -8.49 4.76 7.78
CA TRP A 224 -9.84 5.33 7.77
C TRP A 224 -9.87 6.75 8.34
N LEU A 225 -9.20 6.98 9.48
CA LEU A 225 -9.07 8.32 10.07
C LEU A 225 -8.37 9.29 9.11
N PHE A 226 -7.32 8.81 8.44
CA PHE A 226 -6.60 9.58 7.43
C PHE A 226 -7.50 9.97 6.25
N LEU A 227 -8.26 9.02 5.69
CA LEU A 227 -9.19 9.30 4.59
C LEU A 227 -10.27 10.31 5.00
N VAL A 228 -10.87 10.13 6.17
CA VAL A 228 -11.92 11.03 6.68
C VAL A 228 -11.37 12.44 6.86
N ALA A 229 -10.19 12.59 7.48
CA ALA A 229 -9.54 13.89 7.65
C ALA A 229 -9.32 14.58 6.29
N PHE A 230 -8.80 13.86 5.30
CA PHE A 230 -8.57 14.41 3.96
C PHE A 230 -9.86 14.83 3.25
N PHE A 231 -10.95 14.07 3.37
CA PHE A 231 -12.23 14.46 2.76
C PHE A 231 -12.85 15.69 3.41
N PHE A 232 -12.69 15.85 4.72
CA PHE A 232 -13.09 17.09 5.40
C PHE A 232 -12.29 18.31 4.91
N GLY A 233 -11.00 18.13 4.63
CA GLY A 233 -10.12 19.17 4.11
C GLY A 233 -10.39 19.60 2.67
N ILE A 234 -11.21 18.89 1.90
CA ILE A 234 -11.56 19.32 0.53
C ILE A 234 -12.30 20.66 0.60
N HIS A 235 -11.99 21.58 -0.32
CA HIS A 235 -12.76 22.82 -0.49
C HIS A 235 -13.60 22.72 -1.77
N ASP A 236 -12.93 22.56 -2.90
CA ASP A 236 -13.55 22.32 -4.20
C ASP A 236 -13.22 20.90 -4.69
N TYR A 237 -14.24 20.07 -4.78
CA TYR A 237 -14.09 18.68 -5.19
C TYR A 237 -13.64 18.53 -6.65
N GLU A 238 -14.21 19.33 -7.57
CA GLU A 238 -13.87 19.24 -8.99
C GLU A 238 -12.45 19.75 -9.25
N ALA A 239 -12.06 20.84 -8.58
CA ALA A 239 -10.68 21.35 -8.66
C ALA A 239 -9.67 20.35 -8.06
N THR A 240 -10.05 19.63 -6.99
CA THR A 240 -9.21 18.60 -6.37
C THR A 240 -9.03 17.39 -7.29
N VAL A 241 -10.10 16.93 -7.94
CA VAL A 241 -10.05 15.82 -8.91
C VAL A 241 -9.22 16.19 -10.13
N ASN A 242 -9.38 17.40 -10.65
CA ASN A 242 -8.73 17.87 -11.88
C ASN A 242 -7.47 18.71 -11.61
N SER A 243 -6.85 18.55 -10.45
CA SER A 243 -5.75 19.41 -10.02
C SER A 243 -4.54 19.34 -10.95
N VAL A 244 -3.98 20.51 -11.26
CA VAL A 244 -2.73 20.69 -12.03
C VAL A 244 -1.53 20.04 -11.31
N THR A 245 -1.60 19.84 -9.99
CA THR A 245 -0.57 19.14 -9.21
C THR A 245 -0.44 17.66 -9.58
N GLY A 246 -1.42 17.10 -10.29
CA GLY A 246 -1.47 15.69 -10.70
C GLY A 246 -1.71 14.70 -9.55
N PHE A 247 -1.81 15.19 -8.31
CA PHE A 247 -1.97 14.35 -7.13
C PHE A 247 -2.95 15.02 -6.15
N PRO A 248 -4.20 14.53 -6.04
CA PRO A 248 -5.26 15.20 -5.27
C PRO A 248 -4.91 15.53 -3.82
N MET A 249 -4.13 14.66 -3.16
CA MET A 249 -3.67 14.87 -1.80
C MET A 249 -2.85 16.17 -1.66
N THR A 250 -2.01 16.47 -2.65
CA THR A 250 -1.22 17.70 -2.69
C THR A 250 -2.11 18.93 -2.79
N GLN A 251 -3.15 18.87 -3.63
CA GLN A 251 -4.10 19.97 -3.79
C GLN A 251 -4.84 20.25 -2.49
N ILE A 252 -5.34 19.21 -1.81
CA ILE A 252 -6.05 19.36 -0.53
C ILE A 252 -5.16 20.07 0.49
N LEU A 253 -3.89 19.72 0.57
CA LEU A 253 -2.95 20.39 1.48
C LEU A 253 -2.68 21.84 1.07
N LEU A 254 -2.52 22.14 -0.22
CA LEU A 254 -2.34 23.52 -0.71
C LEU A 254 -3.55 24.41 -0.43
N ASP A 255 -4.75 23.87 -0.53
CA ASP A 255 -5.98 24.63 -0.27
C ASP A 255 -6.03 25.05 1.21
N ASN A 256 -5.60 24.16 2.11
CA ASN A 256 -5.65 24.39 3.56
C ASN A 256 -4.42 25.13 4.12
N PHE A 257 -3.23 24.92 3.58
CA PHE A 257 -1.97 25.38 4.19
C PHE A 257 -1.19 26.35 3.32
N SER A 258 -0.07 26.84 3.85
CA SER A 258 0.94 27.50 3.01
C SER A 258 1.69 26.48 2.16
N LYS A 259 2.39 26.97 1.14
CA LYS A 259 3.23 26.16 0.26
C LYS A 259 4.29 25.38 1.06
N GLU A 260 4.94 26.03 2.01
CA GLU A 260 6.04 25.48 2.82
C GLU A 260 5.54 24.34 3.70
N LEU A 261 4.40 24.54 4.36
CA LEU A 261 3.76 23.50 5.18
C LEU A 261 3.28 22.33 4.32
N THR A 262 2.74 22.61 3.12
CA THR A 262 2.33 21.56 2.19
C THR A 262 3.53 20.69 1.80
N ILE A 263 4.65 21.30 1.41
CA ILE A 263 5.88 20.56 1.08
C ILE A 263 6.34 19.74 2.28
N PHE A 264 6.32 20.32 3.49
CA PHE A 264 6.70 19.60 4.71
C PHE A 264 5.85 18.35 4.95
N PHE A 265 4.51 18.47 4.93
CA PHE A 265 3.60 17.33 5.12
C PHE A 265 3.73 16.30 4.02
N MET A 266 3.88 16.74 2.77
CA MET A 266 4.09 15.84 1.64
C MET A 266 5.42 15.07 1.76
N CYS A 267 6.49 15.70 2.26
CA CYS A 267 7.75 15.01 2.54
C CYS A 267 7.60 13.93 3.63
N LEU A 268 6.77 14.16 4.67
CA LEU A 268 6.50 13.12 5.68
C LEU A 268 5.86 11.88 5.05
N ILE A 269 4.86 12.09 4.18
CA ILE A 269 4.15 11.02 3.46
C ILE A 269 5.08 10.34 2.45
N LEU A 270 5.91 11.11 1.75
CA LEU A 270 6.89 10.59 0.79
C LEU A 270 7.87 9.62 1.46
N VAL A 271 8.38 9.96 2.63
CA VAL A 271 9.25 9.05 3.40
C VAL A 271 8.48 7.79 3.85
N ALA A 272 7.21 7.91 4.23
CA ALA A 272 6.38 6.75 4.57
C ALA A 272 6.17 5.81 3.37
N CYS A 273 5.86 6.37 2.19
CA CYS A 273 5.72 5.61 0.95
C CYS A 273 7.05 4.97 0.50
N TRP A 274 8.18 5.65 0.69
CA TRP A 274 9.50 5.08 0.42
C TRP A 274 9.79 3.87 1.33
N PHE A 275 9.48 3.97 2.62
CA PHE A 275 9.59 2.84 3.53
C PHE A 275 8.69 1.66 3.13
N CYS A 276 7.48 1.94 2.63
CA CYS A 276 6.58 0.92 2.11
C CYS A 276 7.20 0.19 0.90
N GLY A 277 7.75 0.92 -0.06
CA GLY A 277 8.45 0.34 -1.22
C GLY A 277 9.68 -0.48 -0.81
N LEU A 278 10.48 0.02 0.13
CA LEU A 278 11.62 -0.70 0.70
C LEU A 278 11.21 -2.06 1.31
N ALA A 279 10.13 -2.08 2.10
CA ALA A 279 9.59 -3.28 2.72
C ALA A 279 9.00 -4.25 1.68
N SER A 280 8.39 -3.73 0.61
CA SER A 280 7.88 -4.55 -0.50
C SER A 280 9.03 -5.24 -1.24
N VAL A 281 10.10 -4.51 -1.61
CA VAL A 281 11.31 -5.12 -2.19
C VAL A 281 11.96 -6.13 -1.25
N THR A 282 11.89 -5.86 0.06
CA THR A 282 12.35 -6.79 1.09
C THR A 282 11.59 -8.11 1.01
N ALA A 283 10.26 -8.09 1.11
CA ALA A 283 9.44 -9.29 1.06
C ALA A 283 9.63 -10.07 -0.25
N ASN A 284 9.68 -9.37 -1.38
CA ASN A 284 9.82 -9.98 -2.70
C ASN A 284 11.12 -10.79 -2.83
N SER A 285 12.25 -10.26 -2.37
CA SER A 285 13.53 -10.96 -2.48
C SER A 285 13.56 -12.25 -1.64
N ARG A 286 12.88 -12.27 -0.48
CA ARG A 286 12.78 -13.47 0.36
C ARG A 286 11.86 -14.50 -0.27
N MET A 287 10.76 -14.07 -0.87
CA MET A 287 9.85 -14.94 -1.61
C MET A 287 10.57 -15.60 -2.81
N ILE A 288 11.32 -14.82 -3.60
CA ILE A 288 12.12 -15.33 -4.73
C ILE A 288 13.16 -16.35 -4.25
N TYR A 289 13.85 -16.06 -3.13
CA TYR A 289 14.82 -16.99 -2.55
C TYR A 289 14.18 -18.30 -2.12
N ALA A 290 13.07 -18.26 -1.39
CA ALA A 290 12.33 -19.45 -0.96
C ALA A 290 11.83 -20.27 -2.15
N PHE A 291 11.28 -19.61 -3.17
CA PHE A 291 10.77 -20.25 -4.37
C PHE A 291 11.88 -20.89 -5.22
N SER A 292 13.06 -20.28 -5.25
CA SER A 292 14.26 -20.83 -5.92
C SER A 292 14.85 -22.01 -5.15
N ARG A 293 14.91 -21.93 -3.83
CA ARG A 293 15.40 -23.01 -2.93
C ARG A 293 14.58 -24.29 -3.09
N ASP A 294 13.27 -24.15 -3.24
CA ASP A 294 12.36 -25.29 -3.32
C ASP A 294 12.17 -25.80 -4.76
N HIS A 295 13.07 -25.43 -5.69
CA HIS A 295 13.07 -25.78 -7.11
C HIS A 295 11.76 -25.45 -7.83
N ALA A 296 11.01 -24.47 -7.32
CA ALA A 296 9.73 -24.04 -7.87
C ALA A 296 9.89 -22.91 -8.91
N MET A 297 11.11 -22.61 -9.37
CA MET A 297 11.33 -21.69 -10.50
C MET A 297 11.40 -22.47 -11.82
N VAL A 298 10.81 -21.93 -12.90
CA VAL A 298 10.69 -22.59 -14.22
C VAL A 298 12.03 -23.11 -14.77
N SER A 299 13.17 -22.51 -14.40
CA SER A 299 14.48 -22.94 -14.91
C SER A 299 14.90 -24.36 -14.48
N TYR A 300 14.37 -24.91 -13.39
CA TYR A 300 14.70 -26.27 -12.94
C TYR A 300 13.80 -27.35 -13.56
N ILE A 301 12.62 -26.99 -14.05
CA ILE A 301 11.68 -27.94 -14.67
C ILE A 301 12.12 -28.30 -16.10
N LEU A 302 12.99 -27.51 -16.73
CA LEU A 302 13.49 -27.75 -18.10
C LEU A 302 14.84 -28.47 -18.17
N ILE A 303 15.51 -28.74 -17.04
CA ILE A 303 16.80 -29.43 -17.02
C ILE A 303 16.65 -30.93 -16.66
N ASP A 304 15.49 -31.32 -16.12
CA ASP A 304 15.16 -32.71 -15.78
C ASP A 304 14.01 -33.31 -16.63
N ILE A 305 13.82 -32.81 -17.86
CA ILE A 305 13.04 -33.46 -18.94
C ILE A 305 14.00 -33.79 -20.08
#